data_AF-A0A7X5QR73-F1
#
_entry.id   AF-A0A7X5QR73-F1
#
_cell.length_a   1.000
_cell.length_b   1.000
_cell.length_c   1.000
_cell.angle_alpha   90.00
_cell.angle_beta   90.00
_cell.angle_gamma   90.00
#
_symmetry.space_group_name_H-M   'P 1'
#
loop_
_entity.id
_entity.type
_entity.pdbx_description
1 polymer ?
#
loop_
_entity_poly.entity_id
_entity_poly.type
_entity_poly.pdbx_seq_one_letter_code
_entity_poly.pdbx_strand_id
1 'polypeptide(L)'
;AAVIAREDIPGDKRLVAYLRPQAGAALVPADLRQQLAQHLADFMLPSAFVMLATFPLTPNGKLDRRALPAPDQSAAVTRDYEAPVGERETTLTQIWQNLLGLARISRHDHFFELGGHSLMAVSLIEQLRNAGWLLDVRSVFSAPVLTDMAQAIRAEQGETAFIAPPNRIPDGCTALTPEMLPLVMLSQTEIDTIAGSVAGGAGNVQDI
;
A
#
# COMPACT_ATOMS: atom_id res chain seq x y z
N ALA A 1 -5.35 18.01 -20.84
CA ALA A 1 -5.05 17.30 -19.58
C ALA A 1 -3.61 16.81 -19.62
N ALA A 2 -2.95 16.67 -18.47
CA ALA A 2 -1.64 16.03 -18.34
C ALA A 2 -1.60 15.23 -17.03
N VAL A 3 -0.98 14.05 -17.02
CA VAL A 3 -0.79 13.25 -15.80
C VAL A 3 0.70 13.13 -15.52
N ILE A 4 1.11 13.38 -14.28
CA ILE A 4 2.50 13.37 -13.86
C ILE A 4 2.63 12.54 -12.58
N ALA A 5 3.61 11.64 -12.54
CA ALA A 5 4.07 11.04 -11.30
C ALA A 5 4.85 12.08 -10.50
N ARG A 6 4.33 12.46 -9.34
CA ARG A 6 4.96 13.40 -8.41
C ARG A 6 5.46 12.67 -7.17
N GLU A 7 6.53 13.20 -6.62
CA GLU A 7 7.14 12.78 -5.37
C GLU A 7 7.33 14.06 -4.53
N ASP A 8 6.24 14.52 -3.92
CA ASP A 8 6.29 15.72 -3.06
C ASP A 8 6.89 15.38 -1.68
N ILE A 9 6.78 14.12 -1.26
CA ILE A 9 7.43 13.53 -0.07
C ILE A 9 8.39 12.43 -0.56
N PRO A 10 9.65 12.38 -0.10
CA PRO A 10 10.60 11.36 -0.52
C PRO A 10 10.04 9.94 -0.30
N GLY A 11 10.03 9.13 -1.36
CA GLY A 11 9.50 7.76 -1.35
C GLY A 11 8.00 7.64 -1.65
N ASP A 12 7.23 8.72 -1.58
CA ASP A 12 5.79 8.73 -1.89
C ASP A 12 5.54 9.23 -3.31
N LYS A 13 5.59 8.29 -4.27
CA LYS A 13 5.29 8.56 -5.67
C LYS A 13 3.81 8.35 -5.95
N ARG A 14 3.14 9.41 -6.39
CA ARG A 14 1.70 9.39 -6.72
C ARG A 14 1.40 10.02 -8.05
N LEU A 15 0.38 9.51 -8.74
CA LEU A 15 -0.12 10.06 -9.98
C LEU A 15 -1.01 11.27 -9.70
N VAL A 16 -0.71 12.41 -10.32
CA VAL A 16 -1.49 13.65 -10.24
C VAL A 16 -1.93 14.06 -11.64
N ALA A 17 -3.24 14.23 -11.83
CA ALA A 17 -3.84 14.69 -13.07
C ALA A 17 -4.07 16.20 -13.04
N TYR A 18 -3.48 16.91 -13.99
CA TYR A 18 -3.69 18.33 -14.23
C TYR A 18 -4.68 18.51 -15.36
N LEU A 19 -5.76 19.22 -15.07
CA LEU A 19 -6.91 19.37 -15.96
C LEU A 19 -7.20 20.84 -16.21
N ARG A 20 -7.60 21.17 -17.44
CA ARG A 20 -8.16 22.48 -17.76
C ARG A 20 -9.60 22.25 -18.21
N PRO A 21 -10.61 22.65 -17.42
CA PRO A 21 -12.01 22.50 -17.83
C PRO A 21 -12.28 23.31 -19.09
N GLN A 22 -13.15 22.78 -19.95
CA GLN A 22 -13.73 23.58 -21.03
C GLN A 22 -14.70 24.62 -20.44
N ALA A 23 -14.94 25.71 -21.16
CA ALA A 23 -15.85 26.76 -20.69
C ALA A 23 -17.25 26.17 -20.40
N GLY A 24 -17.74 26.36 -19.18
CA GLY A 24 -19.04 25.85 -18.72
C GLY A 24 -19.04 24.39 -18.21
N ALA A 25 -17.92 23.68 -18.27
CA ALA A 25 -17.82 22.33 -17.71
C ALA A 25 -17.38 22.38 -16.23
N ALA A 26 -18.23 21.84 -15.35
CA ALA A 26 -17.84 21.52 -13.98
C ALA A 26 -17.20 20.13 -13.95
N LEU A 27 -15.98 20.03 -13.44
CA LEU A 27 -15.27 18.77 -13.30
C LEU A 27 -15.20 18.42 -11.81
N VAL A 28 -15.80 17.29 -11.44
CA VAL A 28 -15.74 16.75 -10.08
C VAL A 28 -14.66 15.66 -10.05
N PRO A 29 -13.62 15.78 -9.20
CA PRO A 29 -12.54 14.79 -9.12
C PRO A 29 -13.03 13.35 -8.91
N ALA A 30 -14.05 13.15 -8.05
CA ALA A 30 -14.64 11.84 -7.79
C ALA A 30 -15.27 11.21 -9.03
N ASP A 31 -16.07 11.96 -9.77
CA ASP A 31 -16.72 11.47 -10.99
C ASP A 31 -15.70 11.12 -12.08
N LEU A 32 -14.66 11.96 -12.23
CA LEU A 32 -13.58 11.71 -13.17
C LEU A 32 -12.81 10.42 -12.84
N ARG A 33 -12.51 10.20 -11.56
CA ARG A 33 -11.85 8.97 -11.13
C ARG A 33 -12.73 7.75 -11.34
N GLN A 34 -14.02 7.84 -11.02
CA GLN A 34 -14.96 6.74 -11.23
C GLN A 34 -15.08 6.37 -12.71
N GLN A 35 -15.07 7.35 -13.61
CA GLN A 35 -15.03 7.08 -15.05
C GLN A 35 -13.71 6.41 -15.48
N LEU A 36 -12.57 6.87 -14.97
CA LEU A 36 -11.27 6.27 -15.27
C LEU A 36 -11.15 4.82 -14.74
N ALA A 37 -11.74 4.51 -13.59
CA ALA A 37 -11.72 3.18 -12.97
C ALA A 37 -12.42 2.10 -13.81
N GLN A 38 -13.30 2.49 -14.75
CA GLN A 38 -13.93 1.56 -15.69
C GLN A 38 -12.96 1.07 -16.78
N HIS A 39 -11.83 1.75 -16.95
CA HIS A 39 -10.90 1.52 -18.06
C HIS A 39 -9.46 1.30 -17.62
N LEU A 40 -9.10 1.67 -16.39
CA LEU A 40 -7.75 1.64 -15.87
C LEU A 40 -7.69 0.80 -14.58
N ALA A 41 -6.57 0.12 -14.36
CA ALA A 41 -6.27 -0.51 -13.09
C ALA A 41 -6.02 0.52 -11.99
N ASP A 42 -6.24 0.15 -10.73
CA ASP A 42 -6.19 1.08 -9.58
C ASP A 42 -4.88 1.88 -9.47
N PHE A 43 -3.74 1.22 -9.74
CA PHE A 43 -2.42 1.87 -9.69
C PHE A 43 -2.18 2.88 -10.82
N MET A 44 -3.02 2.89 -11.85
CA MET A 44 -3.00 3.88 -12.94
C MET A 44 -3.92 5.07 -12.67
N LEU A 45 -4.76 5.00 -11.63
CA LEU A 45 -5.71 6.06 -11.31
C LEU A 45 -5.00 7.22 -10.59
N PRO A 46 -5.17 8.47 -11.07
CA PRO A 46 -4.64 9.64 -10.38
C PRO A 46 -5.22 9.75 -8.96
N SER A 47 -4.34 9.92 -7.98
CA SER A 47 -4.67 10.18 -6.57
C SER A 47 -5.23 11.60 -6.35
N ALA A 48 -4.89 12.53 -7.24
CA ALA A 48 -5.34 13.92 -7.17
C ALA A 48 -5.62 14.50 -8.56
N PHE A 49 -6.60 15.40 -8.62
CA PHE A 49 -7.03 16.11 -9.82
C PHE A 49 -6.94 17.62 -9.58
N VAL A 50 -5.93 18.25 -10.18
CA VAL A 50 -5.66 19.67 -10.04
C VAL A 50 -6.24 20.43 -11.22
N MET A 51 -7.17 21.34 -10.95
CA MET A 51 -7.76 22.22 -11.96
C MET A 51 -6.86 23.43 -12.21
N LEU A 52 -6.48 23.64 -13.46
CA LEU A 52 -5.65 24.75 -13.91
C LEU A 52 -6.44 25.66 -14.83
N ALA A 53 -6.29 26.98 -14.63
CA ALA A 53 -6.81 27.96 -15.59
C ALA A 53 -6.05 27.88 -16.94
N THR A 54 -4.73 27.66 -16.86
CA THR A 54 -3.83 27.47 -17.99
C THR A 54 -2.69 26.53 -17.62
N PHE A 55 -2.14 25.82 -18.61
CA PHE A 55 -0.93 25.02 -18.39
C PHE A 55 0.31 25.91 -18.40
N PRO A 56 1.23 25.76 -17.43
CA PRO A 56 2.49 26.46 -17.47
C PRO A 56 3.35 25.92 -18.61
N LEU A 57 3.88 26.81 -19.44
CA LEU A 57 4.74 26.46 -20.57
C LEU A 57 6.11 27.07 -20.38
N THR A 58 7.14 26.32 -20.77
CA THR A 58 8.50 26.81 -20.95
C THR A 58 8.55 27.83 -22.11
N PRO A 59 9.62 28.64 -22.24
CA PRO A 59 9.78 29.57 -23.38
C PRO A 59 9.69 28.89 -24.76
N ASN A 60 10.01 27.60 -24.83
CA ASN A 60 9.93 26.78 -26.05
C ASN A 60 8.53 26.18 -26.28
N GLY A 61 7.50 26.60 -25.53
CA GLY A 61 6.12 26.15 -25.66
C GLY A 61 5.84 24.73 -25.13
N LYS A 62 6.80 24.06 -24.49
CA LYS A 62 6.60 22.75 -23.86
C LYS A 62 6.03 22.91 -22.45
N LEU A 63 5.26 21.93 -21.97
CA LEU A 63 4.77 21.88 -20.58
C LEU A 63 5.93 22.00 -19.58
N ASP A 64 5.87 23.03 -18.74
CA ASP A 64 6.80 23.18 -17.63
C ASP A 64 6.32 22.36 -16.43
N ARG A 65 6.86 21.14 -16.30
CA ARG A 65 6.51 20.21 -15.23
C ARG A 65 6.91 20.71 -13.84
N ARG A 66 7.91 21.59 -13.75
CA ARG A 66 8.43 22.10 -12.46
C ARG A 66 7.55 23.24 -11.94
N ALA A 67 6.90 23.96 -12.84
CA ALA A 67 5.96 25.02 -12.52
C ALA A 67 4.53 24.52 -12.22
N LEU A 68 4.28 23.20 -12.28
CA LEU A 68 2.99 22.64 -11.90
C LEU A 68 2.78 22.74 -10.38
N PRO A 69 1.64 23.29 -9.92
CA PRO A 69 1.37 23.40 -8.49
C PRO A 69 1.23 22.03 -7.84
N ALA A 70 1.60 21.92 -6.56
CA ALA A 70 1.33 20.72 -5.78
C ALA A 70 -0.19 20.55 -5.57
N PRO A 71 -0.72 19.33 -5.52
CA PRO A 71 -2.11 19.10 -5.16
C PRO A 71 -2.37 19.56 -3.72
N ASP A 72 -3.40 20.37 -3.53
CA ASP A 72 -3.91 20.71 -2.20
C ASP A 72 -5.03 19.74 -1.77
N GLN A 73 -5.59 19.92 -0.58
CA GLN A 73 -6.67 19.06 -0.07
C GLN A 73 -7.93 19.10 -0.96
N SER A 74 -8.15 20.16 -1.74
CA SER A 74 -9.29 20.25 -2.66
C SER A 74 -9.07 19.46 -3.96
N ALA A 75 -7.81 19.17 -4.29
CA ALA A 75 -7.43 18.33 -5.41
C ALA A 75 -7.50 16.83 -5.10
N ALA A 76 -7.55 16.45 -3.81
CA ALA A 76 -7.76 15.07 -3.41
C ALA A 76 -9.20 14.63 -3.76
N VAL A 77 -9.37 13.36 -4.13
CA VAL A 77 -10.69 12.76 -4.29
C VAL A 77 -11.28 12.50 -2.90
N THR A 78 -11.54 13.55 -2.13
CA THR A 78 -12.21 13.42 -0.84
C THR A 78 -13.70 13.44 -1.12
N ARG A 79 -14.35 12.30 -0.90
CA ARG A 79 -15.81 12.24 -0.81
C ARG A 79 -16.28 13.05 0.40
N ASP A 80 -17.56 13.40 0.46
CA ASP A 80 -18.12 14.09 1.63
C ASP A 80 -17.68 13.39 2.92
N TYR A 81 -17.24 14.19 3.89
CA TYR A 81 -16.76 13.63 5.14
C TYR A 81 -17.90 13.00 5.92
N GLU A 82 -17.69 11.75 6.33
CA GLU A 82 -18.54 11.05 7.28
C GLU A 82 -17.64 10.41 8.35
N ALA A 83 -18.02 10.62 9.61
CA ALA A 83 -17.24 10.16 10.75
C ALA A 83 -17.26 8.62 10.86
N PRO A 84 -16.18 7.99 11.37
CA PRO A 84 -16.17 6.56 11.61
C PRO A 84 -17.24 6.14 12.62
N VAL A 85 -17.82 4.95 12.42
CA VAL A 85 -18.87 4.39 13.27
C VAL A 85 -18.37 3.11 13.93
N GLY A 86 -18.44 3.08 15.27
CA GLY A 86 -18.03 1.94 16.07
C GLY A 86 -16.51 1.81 16.24
N GLU A 87 -16.11 0.80 17.00
CA GLU A 87 -14.72 0.64 17.47
C GLU A 87 -13.75 0.32 16.32
N ARG A 88 -14.13 -0.58 15.40
CA ARG A 88 -13.26 -1.00 14.29
C ARG A 88 -12.94 0.15 13.34
N GLU A 89 -13.95 0.91 12.91
CA GLU A 89 -13.73 2.07 12.04
C GLU A 89 -12.91 3.14 12.76
N THR A 90 -13.14 3.35 14.06
CA THR A 90 -12.40 4.36 14.85
C THR A 90 -10.92 4.01 14.96
N THR A 91 -10.60 2.77 15.35
CA THR A 91 -9.22 2.28 15.44
C THR A 91 -8.52 2.32 14.08
N LEU A 92 -9.20 1.86 13.03
CA LEU A 92 -8.68 1.87 11.67
C LEU A 92 -8.39 3.30 11.19
N THR A 93 -9.30 4.24 11.45
CA THR A 93 -9.14 5.66 11.13
C THR A 93 -7.90 6.24 11.79
N GLN A 94 -7.68 5.97 13.08
CA GLN A 94 -6.51 6.47 13.80
C GLN A 94 -5.20 5.93 13.22
N ILE A 95 -5.16 4.64 12.88
CA ILE A 95 -3.97 4.04 12.24
C ILE A 95 -3.73 4.68 10.88
N TRP A 96 -4.77 4.86 10.06
CA TRP A 96 -4.63 5.50 8.76
C TRP A 96 -4.17 6.95 8.86
N GLN A 97 -4.70 7.74 9.81
CA GLN A 97 -4.27 9.13 10.03
C GLN A 97 -2.78 9.20 10.36
N ASN A 98 -2.29 8.29 11.21
CA ASN A 98 -0.88 8.21 11.58
C ASN A 98 0.01 7.78 10.41
N LEU A 99 -0.42 6.79 9.63
CA LEU A 99 0.35 6.30 8.48
C LEU A 99 0.40 7.33 7.36
N LEU A 100 -0.74 7.92 7.01
CA LEU A 100 -0.89 8.81 5.85
C LEU A 100 -0.55 10.27 6.18
N GLY A 101 -0.38 10.61 7.46
CA GLY A 101 -0.14 11.99 7.92
C GLY A 101 -1.34 12.91 7.69
N LEU A 102 -2.55 12.36 7.69
CA LEU A 102 -3.78 13.10 7.41
C LEU A 102 -4.55 13.41 8.69
N ALA A 103 -4.98 14.67 8.85
CA ALA A 103 -5.77 15.07 10.01
C ALA A 103 -7.21 14.55 9.98
N ARG A 104 -7.76 14.27 8.80
CA ARG A 104 -9.16 13.88 8.62
C ARG A 104 -9.27 12.79 7.57
N ILE A 105 -9.95 11.71 7.93
CA ILE A 105 -10.25 10.57 7.06
C ILE A 105 -11.74 10.26 7.23
N SER A 106 -12.45 10.19 6.12
CA SER A 106 -13.86 9.80 6.02
C SER A 106 -13.96 8.28 6.00
N ARG A 107 -15.06 7.74 6.53
CA ARG A 107 -15.31 6.29 6.47
C ARG A 107 -15.44 5.74 5.03
N HIS A 108 -15.72 6.61 4.07
CA HIS A 108 -15.81 6.27 2.65
C HIS A 108 -14.51 6.54 1.88
N ASP A 109 -13.43 6.93 2.57
CA ASP A 109 -12.14 7.13 1.93
C ASP A 109 -11.49 5.79 1.60
N HIS A 110 -10.74 5.81 0.49
CA HIS A 110 -10.05 4.66 -0.04
C HIS A 110 -8.55 4.77 0.28
N PHE A 111 -7.99 3.73 0.89
CA PHE A 111 -6.61 3.73 1.43
C PHE A 111 -5.58 4.19 0.39
N PHE A 112 -5.61 3.60 -0.80
CA PHE A 112 -4.68 3.90 -1.88
C PHE A 112 -4.97 5.25 -2.58
N GLU A 113 -6.17 5.82 -2.40
CA GLU A 113 -6.49 7.16 -2.92
C GLU A 113 -5.84 8.24 -2.07
N LEU A 114 -5.75 7.98 -0.77
CA LEU A 114 -5.11 8.85 0.20
C LEU A 114 -3.57 8.77 0.20
N GLY A 115 -2.98 7.98 -0.70
CA GLY A 115 -1.52 7.78 -0.78
C GLY A 115 -1.02 6.51 -0.10
N GLY A 116 -1.91 5.63 0.36
CA GLY A 116 -1.53 4.31 0.85
C GLY A 116 -0.80 3.49 -0.22
N HIS A 117 0.19 2.72 0.19
CA HIS A 117 0.96 1.82 -0.69
C HIS A 117 1.32 0.51 0.01
N SER A 118 1.93 -0.44 -0.71
CA SER A 118 2.13 -1.82 -0.22
C SER A 118 2.90 -1.90 1.11
N LEU A 119 3.96 -1.11 1.30
CA LEU A 119 4.68 -1.09 2.57
C LEU A 119 3.83 -0.53 3.72
N MET A 120 3.02 0.50 3.47
CA MET A 120 2.06 1.00 4.46
C MET A 120 0.97 -0.02 4.78
N ALA A 121 0.55 -0.85 3.80
CA ALA A 121 -0.39 -1.94 4.06
C ALA A 121 0.20 -2.97 5.05
N VAL A 122 1.50 -3.29 4.93
CA VAL A 122 2.19 -4.14 5.91
C VAL A 122 2.22 -3.47 7.28
N SER A 123 2.58 -2.18 7.35
CA SER A 123 2.57 -1.43 8.61
C SER A 123 1.18 -1.30 9.25
N LEU A 124 0.14 -1.17 8.43
CA LEU A 124 -1.26 -1.15 8.84
C LEU A 124 -1.67 -2.46 9.52
N ILE A 125 -1.32 -3.60 8.91
CA ILE A 125 -1.64 -4.93 9.45
C ILE A 125 -0.92 -5.15 10.79
N GLU A 126 0.35 -4.76 10.89
CA GLU A 126 1.10 -4.85 12.16
C GLU A 126 0.51 -3.96 13.26
N GLN A 127 0.12 -2.71 12.94
CA GLN A 127 -0.51 -1.82 13.91
C GLN A 127 -1.89 -2.31 14.35
N LEU A 128 -2.68 -2.88 13.44
CA LEU A 128 -3.96 -3.52 13.78
C LEU A 128 -3.74 -4.73 14.71
N ARG A 129 -2.74 -5.56 14.42
CA ARG A 129 -2.40 -6.70 15.28
C ARG A 129 -2.03 -6.25 16.68
N ASN A 130 -1.20 -5.22 16.81
CA ASN A 130 -0.86 -4.63 18.11
C ASN A 130 -2.08 -4.07 18.87
N ALA A 131 -3.14 -3.72 18.15
CA ALA A 131 -4.42 -3.29 18.72
C ALA A 131 -5.41 -4.46 18.98
N GLY A 132 -4.98 -5.72 18.81
CA GLY A 132 -5.81 -6.92 19.02
C GLY A 132 -6.73 -7.28 17.85
N TRP A 133 -6.45 -6.74 16.66
CA TRP A 133 -7.25 -6.92 15.46
C TRP A 133 -6.47 -7.60 14.35
N LEU A 134 -7.09 -8.53 13.65
CA LEU A 134 -6.50 -9.24 12.52
C LEU A 134 -7.14 -8.76 11.22
N LEU A 135 -6.30 -8.49 10.22
CA LEU A 135 -6.68 -8.16 8.86
C LEU A 135 -5.78 -8.92 7.89
N ASP A 136 -6.39 -9.67 6.98
CA ASP A 136 -5.65 -10.34 5.90
C ASP A 136 -5.14 -9.30 4.89
N VAL A 137 -3.90 -9.45 4.41
CA VAL A 137 -3.31 -8.57 3.41
C VAL A 137 -4.16 -8.50 2.15
N ARG A 138 -4.79 -9.61 1.74
CA ARG A 138 -5.71 -9.62 0.59
C ARG A 138 -6.88 -8.66 0.79
N SER A 139 -7.38 -8.56 2.02
CA SER A 139 -8.52 -7.69 2.36
C SER A 139 -8.18 -6.21 2.19
N VAL A 140 -6.92 -5.82 2.41
CA VAL A 140 -6.48 -4.43 2.18
C VAL A 140 -6.68 -4.04 0.71
N PHE A 141 -6.46 -4.96 -0.21
CA PHE A 141 -6.60 -4.73 -1.66
C PHE A 141 -8.01 -4.97 -2.18
N SER A 142 -8.73 -5.97 -1.65
CA SER A 142 -10.09 -6.28 -2.12
C SER A 142 -11.18 -5.40 -1.49
N ALA A 143 -10.91 -4.83 -0.31
CA ALA A 143 -11.81 -3.94 0.41
C ALA A 143 -11.04 -2.68 0.89
N PRO A 144 -10.56 -1.83 -0.04
CA PRO A 144 -9.69 -0.71 0.27
C PRO A 144 -10.39 0.52 0.85
N VAL A 145 -11.72 0.53 0.93
CA VAL A 145 -12.53 1.59 1.54
C VAL A 145 -12.57 1.39 3.05
N LEU A 146 -12.47 2.45 3.86
CA LEU A 146 -12.35 2.33 5.31
C LEU A 146 -13.49 1.51 5.96
N THR A 147 -14.75 1.75 5.57
CA THR A 147 -15.89 0.94 6.03
C THR A 147 -15.76 -0.53 5.66
N ASP A 148 -15.39 -0.82 4.43
CA ASP A 148 -15.33 -2.19 3.90
C ASP A 148 -14.16 -2.96 4.51
N MET A 149 -13.02 -2.27 4.69
CA MET A 149 -11.86 -2.79 5.38
C MET A 149 -12.17 -3.08 6.86
N ALA A 150 -12.91 -2.19 7.53
CA ALA A 150 -13.34 -2.39 8.91
C ALA A 150 -14.28 -3.59 9.09
N GLN A 151 -15.08 -3.92 8.07
CA GLN A 151 -15.90 -5.14 8.05
C GLN A 151 -15.05 -6.41 7.91
N ALA A 152 -13.92 -6.34 7.20
CA ALA A 152 -12.98 -7.45 7.05
C ALA A 152 -12.11 -7.70 8.30
N ILE A 153 -12.03 -6.74 9.22
CA ILE A 153 -11.29 -6.89 10.48
C ILE A 153 -11.99 -7.92 11.38
N ARG A 154 -11.19 -8.85 11.90
CA ARG A 154 -11.62 -9.84 12.90
C ARG A 154 -10.91 -9.56 14.23
N ALA A 155 -11.60 -9.83 15.34
CA ALA A 155 -10.92 -9.85 16.64
C ALA A 155 -9.90 -10.99 16.65
N GLU A 156 -8.75 -10.78 17.29
CA GLU A 156 -7.74 -11.81 17.51
C GLU A 156 -8.31 -12.89 18.45
N GLN A 157 -8.97 -13.90 17.89
CA GLN A 157 -9.56 -15.02 18.63
C GLN A 157 -8.54 -16.12 18.81
N GLY A 158 -7.47 -15.86 19.57
CA GLY A 158 -6.56 -16.91 20.06
C GLY A 158 -5.96 -17.84 19.01
N GLU A 159 -5.98 -17.48 17.72
CA GLU A 159 -5.13 -18.11 16.72
C GLU A 159 -3.70 -17.80 17.18
N THR A 160 -3.05 -18.82 17.74
CA THR A 160 -1.66 -18.73 18.17
C THR A 160 -0.87 -18.12 17.04
N ALA A 161 -0.33 -16.92 17.27
CA ALA A 161 0.60 -16.29 16.35
C ALA A 161 1.57 -17.37 15.87
N PHE A 162 1.78 -17.48 14.56
CA PHE A 162 2.74 -18.44 14.03
C PHE A 162 4.11 -18.09 14.61
N ILE A 163 4.54 -18.84 15.62
CA ILE A 163 5.86 -18.71 16.21
C ILE A 163 6.78 -19.48 15.28
N ALA A 164 7.56 -18.76 14.48
CA ALA A 164 8.60 -19.36 13.67
C ALA A 164 9.52 -20.18 14.61
N PRO A 165 9.69 -21.49 14.37
CA PRO A 165 10.61 -22.30 15.15
C PRO A 165 12.03 -21.72 15.06
N PRO A 166 12.85 -21.85 16.13
CA PRO A 166 14.21 -21.34 16.11
C PRO A 166 15.03 -22.00 15.01
N ASN A 167 15.91 -21.23 14.35
CA ASN A 167 16.88 -21.75 13.41
C ASN A 167 17.77 -22.78 14.12
N ARG A 168 17.86 -23.98 13.56
CA ARG A 168 18.61 -25.12 14.13
C ARG A 168 19.94 -25.38 13.43
N ILE A 169 20.30 -24.58 12.42
CA ILE A 169 21.58 -24.70 11.70
C ILE A 169 22.68 -24.02 12.52
N PRO A 170 23.72 -24.75 12.98
CA PRO A 170 24.84 -24.16 13.70
C PRO A 170 25.74 -23.31 12.79
N ASP A 171 26.43 -22.32 13.36
CA ASP A 171 27.45 -21.55 12.64
C ASP A 171 28.55 -22.48 12.07
N GLY A 172 28.87 -22.30 10.79
CA GLY A 172 29.88 -23.10 10.10
C GLY A 172 29.48 -24.56 9.82
N CYS A 173 28.17 -24.87 9.85
CA CYS A 173 27.67 -26.19 9.51
C CYS A 173 28.09 -26.62 8.10
N THR A 174 28.74 -27.78 7.97
CA THR A 174 29.20 -28.34 6.68
C THR A 174 28.33 -29.49 6.17
N ALA A 175 27.32 -29.91 6.94
CA ALA A 175 26.39 -30.97 6.57
C ALA A 175 25.01 -30.69 7.17
N LEU A 176 24.05 -30.34 6.31
CA LEU A 176 22.66 -30.10 6.70
C LEU A 176 21.91 -31.43 6.86
N THR A 177 21.07 -31.53 7.89
CA THR A 177 20.19 -32.68 8.09
C THR A 177 18.73 -32.24 8.11
N PRO A 178 17.77 -33.15 7.81
CA PRO A 178 16.34 -32.83 7.84
C PRO A 178 15.86 -32.22 9.16
N GLU A 179 16.42 -32.64 10.29
CA GLU A 179 16.03 -32.17 11.63
C GLU A 179 16.41 -30.69 11.88
N MET A 180 17.33 -30.15 11.09
CA MET A 180 17.78 -28.76 11.14
C MET A 180 16.85 -27.81 10.38
N LEU A 181 15.92 -28.32 9.57
CA LEU A 181 15.07 -27.53 8.67
C LEU A 181 13.59 -27.58 9.11
N PRO A 182 13.22 -26.94 10.24
CA PRO A 182 11.89 -27.11 10.84
C PRO A 182 10.73 -26.52 10.02
N LEU A 183 11.04 -25.71 9.00
CA LEU A 183 10.06 -25.05 8.14
C LEU A 183 9.76 -25.84 6.85
N VAL A 184 10.59 -26.83 6.48
CA VAL A 184 10.46 -27.58 5.23
C VAL A 184 10.73 -29.07 5.44
N MET A 185 9.95 -29.94 4.81
CA MET A 185 10.22 -31.38 4.84
C MET A 185 11.04 -31.78 3.62
N LEU A 186 12.34 -31.95 3.80
CA LEU A 186 13.27 -32.44 2.78
C LEU A 186 13.95 -33.72 3.26
N SER A 187 14.09 -34.70 2.37
CA SER A 187 14.93 -35.87 2.59
C SER A 187 16.41 -35.52 2.53
N GLN A 188 17.27 -36.35 3.13
CA GLN A 188 18.72 -36.13 3.06
C GLN A 188 19.22 -36.03 1.62
N THR A 189 18.68 -36.84 0.71
CA THR A 189 19.07 -36.81 -0.72
C THR A 189 18.71 -35.50 -1.41
N GLU A 190 17.56 -34.92 -1.09
CA GLU A 190 17.15 -33.61 -1.62
C GLU A 190 18.05 -32.50 -1.06
N ILE A 191 18.37 -32.56 0.23
CA ILE A 191 19.29 -31.62 0.89
C ILE A 191 20.68 -31.68 0.25
N ASP A 192 21.22 -32.88 0.04
CA ASP A 192 22.54 -33.07 -0.57
C ASP A 192 22.56 -32.57 -2.02
N THR A 193 21.47 -32.77 -2.75
CA THR A 193 21.31 -32.26 -4.13
C THR A 193 21.32 -30.74 -4.16
N ILE A 194 20.59 -30.09 -3.25
CA ILE A 194 20.55 -28.63 -3.13
C ILE A 194 21.92 -28.10 -2.71
N ALA A 195 22.52 -28.67 -1.67
CA ALA A 195 23.84 -28.26 -1.18
C ALA A 195 24.94 -28.43 -2.25
N GLY A 196 24.88 -29.49 -3.07
CA GLY A 196 25.79 -29.70 -4.20
C GLY A 196 25.65 -28.68 -5.33
N SER A 197 24.49 -28.01 -5.43
CA SER A 197 24.27 -26.95 -6.42
C SER A 197 24.76 -25.56 -5.97
N VAL A 198 25.09 -25.40 -4.68
CA VAL A 198 25.58 -24.14 -4.09
C VAL A 198 27.10 -24.13 -4.07
N ALA A 199 27.71 -23.08 -4.66
CA ALA A 199 29.15 -22.89 -4.59
C ALA A 199 29.58 -22.72 -3.12
N GLY A 200 30.47 -23.59 -2.62
CA GLY A 200 30.84 -23.67 -1.19
C GLY A 200 30.03 -24.67 -0.37
N GLY A 201 29.09 -25.39 -0.97
CA GLY A 201 28.36 -26.49 -0.35
C GLY A 201 27.40 -26.04 0.77
N ALA A 202 27.12 -26.96 1.69
CA ALA A 202 26.22 -26.73 2.82
C ALA A 202 26.62 -25.54 3.71
N GLY A 203 27.91 -25.19 3.79
CA GLY A 203 28.40 -24.05 4.56
C GLY A 203 27.95 -22.68 4.04
N ASN A 204 27.44 -22.63 2.80
CA ASN A 204 26.91 -21.41 2.18
C ASN A 204 25.37 -21.41 2.08
N VAL A 205 24.69 -22.40 2.67
CA VAL A 205 23.23 -22.44 2.74
C VAL A 205 22.78 -21.78 4.05
N GLN A 206 21.85 -20.82 3.95
CA GLN A 206 21.29 -20.09 5.09
C GLN A 206 19.79 -20.35 5.21
N ASP A 207 19.31 -20.51 6.44
CA ASP A 207 17.88 -20.52 6.79
C ASP A 207 17.46 -19.09 7.17
N ILE A 208 16.56 -18.48 6.38
CA ILE A 208 16.13 -17.08 6.46
C ILE A 208 14.65 -17.01 6.84
#